data_AF-A0A418DK34-F1
#
_entry.id   AF-A0A418DK34-F1
#
_cell.length_a   1.000
_cell.length_b   1.000
_cell.length_c   1.000
_cell.angle_alpha   90.00
_cell.angle_beta   90.00
_cell.angle_gamma   90.00
#
_symmetry.space_group_name_H-M   'P 1'
#
loop_
_entity.id
_entity.type
_entity.pdbx_description
1 polymer ?
#
loop_
_entity_poly.entity_id
_entity_poly.type
_entity_poly.pdbx_seq_one_letter_code
_entity_poly.pdbx_strand_id
1 'polypeptide(L)'
;WSVDSLGSGARDAGYPSVAHGMFPRGPIELVEYFMDDLQHKVQDKLAAETIDLPVTDRLKRGIRFRLELLAPYISVWPQAMALGALPQNAPTTVKKLAEMVDDIWVYAGDRSTDVSWYTKRAVLTGVYTATELFMLTDQSPNHEDTWRFLDRRIEEAIALGDIPNNAQDVAGMLSIGIQSLLSTAAALAGPLTTQVVQQVGQHVPNPLTAFPSTAFPFQTPSSLTPVAPTAAPVDTPASTSETPTSAPLDTTPPKPPQL
;
A
#
# COMPACT_ATOMS: atom_id res chain seq x y z
N TRP A 1 -21.48 -7.58 9.01
CA TRP A 1 -21.58 -6.86 7.72
C TRP A 1 -22.85 -7.29 7.00
N SER A 2 -23.97 -6.60 7.21
CA SER A 2 -25.28 -7.05 6.72
C SER A 2 -26.19 -5.90 6.29
N VAL A 3 -27.28 -6.26 5.59
CA VAL A 3 -28.36 -5.33 5.24
C VAL A 3 -29.02 -4.77 6.50
N ASP A 4 -29.13 -5.58 7.57
CA ASP A 4 -29.66 -5.12 8.85
C ASP A 4 -28.78 -4.03 9.49
N SER A 5 -27.45 -4.13 9.35
CA SER A 5 -26.53 -3.07 9.79
C SER A 5 -26.77 -1.78 9.01
N LEU A 6 -26.92 -1.85 7.68
CA LEU A 6 -27.24 -0.69 6.84
C LEU A 6 -28.60 -0.08 7.19
N GLY A 7 -29.62 -0.91 7.35
CA GLY A 7 -30.97 -0.46 7.72
C GLY A 7 -31.04 0.10 9.15
N SER A 8 -30.18 -0.35 10.06
CA SER A 8 -30.06 0.23 11.40
C SER A 8 -29.34 1.57 11.38
N GLY A 9 -28.22 1.67 10.65
CA GLY A 9 -27.51 2.95 10.46
C GLY A 9 -28.39 4.01 9.78
N ALA A 10 -29.22 3.62 8.80
CA ALA A 10 -30.19 4.52 8.20
C ALA A 10 -31.19 5.08 9.23
N ARG A 11 -31.72 4.22 10.11
CA ARG A 11 -32.63 4.64 11.19
C ARG A 11 -31.96 5.59 12.18
N ASP A 12 -30.72 5.30 12.55
CA ASP A 12 -29.94 6.15 13.46
C ASP A 12 -29.68 7.54 12.86
N ALA A 13 -29.54 7.63 11.54
CA ALA A 13 -29.43 8.88 10.80
C ALA A 13 -30.77 9.58 10.50
N GLY A 14 -31.90 9.05 10.98
CA GLY A 14 -33.24 9.64 10.78
C GLY A 14 -33.92 9.24 9.46
N TYR A 15 -33.39 8.25 8.73
CA TYR A 15 -33.97 7.73 7.50
C TYR A 15 -34.71 6.38 7.71
N PRO A 16 -35.69 6.04 6.86
CA PRO A 16 -36.31 4.72 6.88
C PRO A 16 -35.31 3.59 6.59
N SER A 17 -35.51 2.40 7.15
CA SER A 17 -34.61 1.25 6.93
C SER A 17 -34.49 0.84 5.45
N VAL A 18 -35.55 1.02 4.66
CA VAL A 18 -35.54 0.78 3.20
C VAL A 18 -34.52 1.63 2.43
N ALA A 19 -34.00 2.70 3.04
CA ALA A 19 -32.90 3.48 2.49
C ALA A 19 -31.62 2.64 2.27
N HIS A 20 -31.51 1.44 2.89
CA HIS A 20 -30.46 0.48 2.54
C HIS A 20 -30.44 0.13 1.03
N GLY A 21 -31.56 0.33 0.31
CA GLY A 21 -31.66 0.10 -1.13
C GLY A 21 -30.80 1.05 -1.97
N MET A 22 -30.25 2.11 -1.37
CA MET A 22 -29.29 3.01 -2.04
C MET A 22 -27.89 2.39 -2.21
N PHE A 23 -27.62 1.24 -1.58
CA PHE A 23 -26.38 0.48 -1.69
C PHE A 23 -26.59 -0.72 -2.63
N PRO A 24 -26.45 -0.57 -3.95
CA PRO A 24 -26.81 -1.60 -4.93
C PRO A 24 -26.02 -2.91 -4.79
N ARG A 25 -24.78 -2.86 -4.28
CA ARG A 25 -23.94 -4.03 -4.02
C ARG A 25 -24.13 -4.55 -2.58
N GLY A 26 -24.93 -3.87 -1.76
CA GLY A 26 -25.32 -4.31 -0.44
C GLY A 26 -24.18 -4.21 0.60
N PRO A 27 -24.01 -5.22 1.47
CA PRO A 27 -23.08 -5.14 2.61
C PRO A 27 -21.61 -4.92 2.25
N ILE A 28 -21.18 -5.23 1.02
CA ILE A 28 -19.78 -4.97 0.60
C ILE A 28 -19.48 -3.46 0.55
N GLU A 29 -20.45 -2.60 0.23
CA GLU A 29 -20.22 -1.16 0.20
C GLU A 29 -19.92 -0.62 1.61
N LEU A 30 -20.52 -1.22 2.63
CA LEU A 30 -20.20 -0.92 4.03
C LEU A 30 -18.78 -1.36 4.39
N VAL A 31 -18.33 -2.53 3.91
CA VAL A 31 -16.95 -3.01 4.11
C VAL A 31 -15.96 -2.09 3.40
N GLU A 32 -16.22 -1.75 2.15
CA GLU A 32 -15.38 -0.86 1.34
C GLU A 32 -15.27 0.53 1.98
N TYR A 33 -16.39 1.10 2.44
CA TYR A 33 -16.41 2.35 3.19
C TYR A 33 -15.60 2.27 4.49
N PHE A 34 -15.76 1.18 5.26
CA PHE A 34 -15.00 0.99 6.48
C PHE A 34 -13.50 0.88 6.22
N MET A 35 -13.08 0.16 5.16
CA MET A 35 -11.69 0.09 4.76
C MET A 35 -11.12 1.48 4.42
N ASP A 36 -11.89 2.32 3.73
CA ASP A 36 -11.50 3.70 3.39
C ASP A 36 -11.40 4.59 4.63
N ASP A 37 -12.36 4.48 5.56
CA ASP A 37 -12.33 5.19 6.83
C ASP A 37 -11.11 4.80 7.68
N LEU A 38 -10.79 3.51 7.75
CA LEU A 38 -9.56 3.05 8.40
C LEU A 38 -8.31 3.60 7.71
N GLN A 39 -8.29 3.65 6.39
CA GLN A 39 -7.16 4.17 5.63
C GLN A 39 -6.94 5.65 5.90
N HIS A 40 -7.99 6.47 5.88
CA HIS A 40 -7.89 7.89 6.20
C HIS A 40 -7.37 8.11 7.62
N LYS A 41 -7.84 7.34 8.61
CA LYS A 41 -7.34 7.42 9.99
C LYS A 41 -5.85 7.09 10.08
N VAL A 42 -5.39 6.09 9.32
CA VAL A 42 -3.96 5.76 9.18
C VAL A 42 -3.20 6.94 8.60
N GLN A 43 -3.64 7.47 7.46
CA GLN A 43 -3.00 8.61 6.82
C GLN A 43 -2.93 9.84 7.75
N ASP A 44 -4.02 10.18 8.44
CA ASP A 44 -4.08 11.32 9.36
C ASP A 44 -3.09 11.17 10.51
N LYS A 45 -3.03 9.98 11.13
CA LYS A 45 -2.11 9.74 12.24
C LYS A 45 -0.66 9.75 11.78
N LEU A 46 -0.38 9.10 10.66
CA LEU A 46 0.97 9.06 10.10
C LEU A 46 1.41 10.47 9.68
N ALA A 47 0.57 11.27 9.02
CA ALA A 47 0.90 12.64 8.65
C ALA A 47 1.20 13.56 9.86
N ALA A 48 0.53 13.35 10.99
CA ALA A 48 0.76 14.12 12.22
C ALA A 48 2.08 13.76 12.93
N GLU A 49 2.62 12.56 12.69
CA GLU A 49 3.80 12.03 13.37
C GLU A 49 5.06 12.26 12.50
N THR A 50 5.85 13.30 12.79
CA THR A 50 7.23 13.38 12.24
C THR A 50 8.15 12.60 13.15
N ILE A 51 8.43 11.35 12.81
CA ILE A 51 9.20 10.46 13.66
C ILE A 51 10.54 10.11 13.02
N ASP A 52 11.61 10.44 13.74
CA ASP A 52 12.98 9.99 13.46
C ASP A 52 13.16 8.54 13.98
N LEU A 53 12.52 7.60 13.29
CA LEU A 53 12.67 6.17 13.52
C LEU A 53 13.23 5.48 12.27
N PRO A 54 13.96 4.36 12.44
CA PRO A 54 14.29 3.46 11.35
C PRO A 54 13.07 3.12 10.51
N VAL A 55 13.27 2.94 9.19
CA VAL A 55 12.20 2.58 8.23
C VAL A 55 11.43 1.35 8.73
N THR A 56 12.13 0.35 9.23
CA THR A 56 11.59 -0.87 9.86
C THR A 56 10.56 -0.58 10.94
N ASP A 57 10.88 0.30 11.87
CA ASP A 57 10.01 0.62 13.00
C ASP A 57 8.81 1.45 12.56
N ARG A 58 8.98 2.29 11.53
CA ARG A 58 7.87 3.01 10.88
C ARG A 58 6.90 2.06 10.18
N LEU A 59 7.41 1.03 9.49
CA LEU A 59 6.58 -0.02 8.89
C LEU A 59 5.80 -0.83 9.93
N LYS A 60 6.49 -1.31 10.97
CA LYS A 60 5.88 -2.02 12.11
C LYS A 60 4.76 -1.18 12.74
N ARG A 61 5.03 0.09 12.99
CA ARG A 61 4.05 1.04 13.56
C ARG A 61 2.85 1.25 12.64
N GLY A 62 3.06 1.43 11.34
CA GLY A 62 1.98 1.64 10.37
C GLY A 62 1.02 0.44 10.32
N ILE A 63 1.57 -0.78 10.20
CA ILE A 63 0.78 -2.01 10.20
C ILE A 63 0.06 -2.20 11.54
N ARG A 64 0.78 -2.03 12.65
CA ARG A 64 0.20 -2.16 13.99
C ARG A 64 -0.96 -1.21 14.19
N PHE A 65 -0.80 0.06 13.84
CA PHE A 65 -1.88 1.04 13.99
C PHE A 65 -3.11 0.68 13.16
N ARG A 66 -2.92 0.24 11.91
CA ARG A 66 -4.00 -0.21 11.04
C ARG A 66 -4.77 -1.40 11.63
N LEU A 67 -4.07 -2.33 12.28
CA LEU A 67 -4.67 -3.50 12.94
C LEU A 67 -5.30 -3.14 14.29
N GLU A 68 -4.75 -2.20 15.05
CA GLU A 68 -5.36 -1.67 16.27
C GLU A 68 -6.71 -1.01 15.99
N LEU A 69 -6.85 -0.29 14.88
CA LEU A 69 -8.14 0.26 14.44
C LEU A 69 -9.15 -0.85 14.06
N LEU A 70 -8.65 -2.00 13.63
CA LEU A 70 -9.46 -3.16 13.26
C LEU A 70 -9.89 -3.99 14.48
N ALA A 71 -9.10 -3.98 15.55
CA ALA A 71 -9.29 -4.81 16.75
C ALA A 71 -10.73 -4.80 17.31
N PRO A 72 -11.45 -3.65 17.41
CA PRO A 72 -12.83 -3.63 17.91
C PRO A 72 -13.81 -4.43 17.05
N TYR A 73 -13.48 -4.66 15.77
CA TYR A 73 -14.32 -5.32 14.78
C TYR A 73 -13.81 -6.72 14.40
N ILE A 74 -12.75 -7.21 15.05
CA ILE A 74 -12.05 -8.44 14.66
C ILE A 74 -12.95 -9.67 14.68
N SER A 75 -13.93 -9.72 15.59
CA SER A 75 -14.89 -10.83 15.73
C SER A 75 -15.82 -10.98 14.52
N VAL A 76 -16.12 -9.88 13.84
CA VAL A 76 -16.98 -9.84 12.64
C VAL A 76 -16.19 -9.66 11.35
N TRP A 77 -14.88 -9.40 11.44
CA TRP A 77 -14.00 -9.18 10.29
C TRP A 77 -13.92 -10.36 9.32
N PRO A 78 -13.91 -11.65 9.75
CA PRO A 78 -13.91 -12.78 8.82
C PRO A 78 -15.08 -12.74 7.82
N GLN A 79 -16.23 -12.23 8.23
CA GLN A 79 -17.38 -12.06 7.33
C GLN A 79 -17.13 -10.98 6.28
N ALA A 80 -16.47 -9.87 6.64
CA ALA A 80 -16.06 -8.85 5.67
C ALA A 80 -15.03 -9.39 4.67
N MET A 81 -14.02 -10.13 5.16
CA MET A 81 -13.02 -10.77 4.30
C MET A 81 -13.69 -11.72 3.30
N ALA A 82 -14.66 -12.52 3.74
CA ALA A 82 -15.41 -13.40 2.86
C ALA A 82 -16.18 -12.63 1.77
N LEU A 83 -16.81 -11.49 2.11
CA LEU A 83 -17.48 -10.63 1.14
C LEU A 83 -16.50 -10.02 0.12
N GLY A 84 -15.34 -9.55 0.60
CA GLY A 84 -14.29 -8.97 -0.25
C GLY A 84 -13.63 -9.99 -1.17
N ALA A 85 -13.53 -11.25 -0.74
CA ALA A 85 -12.93 -12.36 -1.51
C ALA A 85 -13.82 -12.87 -2.66
N LEU A 86 -15.09 -12.48 -2.73
CA LEU A 86 -15.97 -12.85 -3.83
C LEU A 86 -15.41 -12.32 -5.17
N PRO A 87 -15.48 -13.08 -6.28
CA PRO A 87 -14.87 -12.69 -7.55
C PRO A 87 -15.24 -11.29 -8.05
N GLN A 88 -16.49 -10.87 -7.83
CA GLN A 88 -16.96 -9.53 -8.21
C GLN A 88 -16.41 -8.38 -7.35
N ASN A 89 -15.92 -8.68 -6.14
CA ASN A 89 -15.42 -7.68 -5.17
C ASN A 89 -13.89 -7.74 -5.00
N ALA A 90 -13.28 -8.87 -5.37
CA ALA A 90 -11.85 -9.11 -5.20
C ALA A 90 -10.97 -8.03 -5.85
N PRO A 91 -11.22 -7.55 -7.08
CA PRO A 91 -10.40 -6.50 -7.69
C PRO A 91 -10.37 -5.21 -6.85
N THR A 92 -11.53 -4.77 -6.34
CA THR A 92 -11.63 -3.58 -5.49
C THR A 92 -10.94 -3.79 -4.15
N THR A 93 -11.13 -4.97 -3.54
CA THR A 93 -10.51 -5.30 -2.24
C THR A 93 -8.99 -5.35 -2.34
N VAL A 94 -8.45 -5.97 -3.40
CA VAL A 94 -7.00 -6.02 -3.67
C VAL A 94 -6.44 -4.62 -3.93
N LYS A 95 -7.17 -3.79 -4.67
CA LYS A 95 -6.77 -2.40 -4.91
C LYS A 95 -6.64 -1.63 -3.60
N LYS A 96 -7.65 -1.70 -2.73
CA LYS A 96 -7.62 -1.03 -1.41
C LYS A 96 -6.47 -1.54 -0.52
N LEU A 97 -6.21 -2.84 -0.54
CA LEU A 97 -5.07 -3.43 0.16
C LEU A 97 -3.73 -2.90 -0.37
N ALA A 98 -3.58 -2.79 -1.68
CA ALA A 98 -2.39 -2.25 -2.32
C ALA A 98 -2.18 -0.76 -1.98
N GLU A 99 -3.25 0.04 -2.01
CA GLU A 99 -3.23 1.47 -1.63
C GLU A 99 -2.83 1.64 -0.15
N MET A 100 -3.38 0.84 0.76
CA MET A 100 -2.99 0.85 2.17
C MET A 100 -1.50 0.57 2.38
N VAL A 101 -0.98 -0.47 1.70
CA VAL A 101 0.45 -0.83 1.78
C VAL A 101 1.33 0.25 1.18
N ASP A 102 0.89 0.87 0.09
CA ASP A 102 1.57 2.00 -0.56
C ASP A 102 1.72 3.19 0.40
N ASP A 103 0.63 3.58 1.06
CA ASP A 103 0.63 4.69 2.01
C ASP A 103 1.56 4.45 3.21
N ILE A 104 1.60 3.21 3.72
CA ILE A 104 2.53 2.83 4.80
C ILE A 104 3.99 2.98 4.33
N TRP A 105 4.31 2.58 3.10
CA TRP A 105 5.65 2.75 2.52
C TRP A 105 6.02 4.21 2.29
N VAL A 106 5.09 5.00 1.75
CA VAL A 106 5.27 6.45 1.53
C VAL A 106 5.60 7.14 2.85
N TYR A 107 4.85 6.82 3.91
CA TYR A 107 5.12 7.35 5.24
C TYR A 107 6.44 6.86 5.86
N ALA A 108 6.81 5.59 5.62
CA ALA A 108 8.10 5.05 6.02
C ALA A 108 9.29 5.68 5.27
N GLY A 109 9.03 6.60 4.33
CA GLY A 109 10.04 7.40 3.64
C GLY A 109 10.70 6.66 2.48
N ASP A 110 10.10 5.58 1.99
CA ASP A 110 10.60 4.90 0.79
C ASP A 110 10.41 5.80 -0.44
N ARG A 111 11.52 6.09 -1.13
CA ARG A 111 11.55 6.81 -2.41
C ARG A 111 11.97 5.92 -3.58
N SER A 112 11.89 4.60 -3.39
CA SER A 112 12.30 3.63 -4.42
C SER A 112 11.36 3.73 -5.62
N THR A 113 11.88 3.77 -6.84
CA THR A 113 11.09 3.81 -8.08
C THR A 113 11.36 2.63 -9.01
N ASP A 114 12.23 1.71 -8.60
CA ASP A 114 12.77 0.64 -9.45
C ASP A 114 12.06 -0.71 -9.23
N VAL A 115 12.60 -1.81 -9.76
CA VAL A 115 12.09 -3.19 -9.53
C VAL A 115 11.92 -3.52 -8.04
N SER A 116 12.73 -2.90 -7.17
CA SER A 116 12.60 -2.97 -5.72
C SER A 116 11.24 -2.47 -5.20
N TRP A 117 10.57 -1.55 -5.91
CA TRP A 117 9.25 -1.00 -5.58
C TRP A 117 8.18 -2.10 -5.54
N TYR A 118 8.15 -2.97 -6.55
CA TYR A 118 7.16 -4.04 -6.67
C TYR A 118 7.41 -5.12 -5.63
N THR A 119 8.66 -5.54 -5.46
CA THR A 119 9.04 -6.54 -4.46
C THR A 119 8.73 -6.06 -3.04
N LYS A 120 9.08 -4.81 -2.68
CA LYS A 120 8.78 -4.22 -1.37
C LYS A 120 7.28 -4.22 -1.06
N ARG A 121 6.44 -3.87 -2.03
CA ARG A 121 4.98 -3.89 -1.86
C ARG A 121 4.42 -5.29 -1.76
N ALA A 122 4.89 -6.22 -2.59
CA ALA A 122 4.47 -7.62 -2.50
C ALA A 122 4.82 -8.23 -1.14
N VAL A 123 6.04 -8.00 -0.66
CA VAL A 123 6.52 -8.50 0.64
C VAL A 123 5.72 -7.86 1.78
N LEU A 124 5.55 -6.54 1.80
CA LEU A 124 4.80 -5.87 2.87
C LEU A 124 3.31 -6.26 2.87
N THR A 125 2.71 -6.47 1.69
CA THR A 125 1.36 -7.01 1.58
C THR A 125 1.27 -8.41 2.18
N GLY A 126 2.26 -9.28 1.92
CA GLY A 126 2.35 -10.60 2.54
C GLY A 126 2.47 -10.54 4.06
N VAL A 127 3.30 -9.64 4.59
CA VAL A 127 3.45 -9.43 6.03
C VAL A 127 2.13 -8.95 6.65
N TYR A 128 1.48 -7.95 6.06
CA TYR A 128 0.20 -7.44 6.56
C TYR A 128 -0.86 -8.54 6.58
N THR A 129 -1.08 -9.22 5.45
CA THR A 129 -2.14 -10.24 5.32
C THR A 129 -1.91 -11.43 6.26
N ALA A 130 -0.66 -11.88 6.42
CA ALA A 130 -0.32 -12.92 7.38
C ALA A 130 -0.59 -12.48 8.83
N THR A 131 -0.25 -11.24 9.16
CA THR A 131 -0.47 -10.68 10.52
C THR A 131 -1.94 -10.49 10.81
N GLU A 132 -2.72 -9.99 9.85
CA GLU A 132 -4.17 -9.84 9.94
C GLU A 132 -4.85 -11.20 10.17
N LEU A 133 -4.46 -12.23 9.41
CA LEU A 133 -4.98 -13.59 9.57
C LEU A 133 -4.59 -14.19 10.92
N PHE A 134 -3.37 -13.95 11.40
CA PHE A 134 -2.93 -14.38 12.72
C PHE A 134 -3.80 -13.75 13.82
N MET A 135 -4.05 -12.43 13.72
CA MET A 135 -4.85 -11.65 14.66
C MET A 135 -6.28 -12.19 14.82
N LEU A 136 -6.87 -12.79 13.78
CA LEU A 136 -8.19 -13.42 13.84
C LEU A 136 -8.28 -14.58 14.83
N THR A 137 -7.16 -15.23 15.14
CA THR A 137 -7.09 -16.41 16.01
C THR A 137 -6.38 -16.13 17.34
N ASP A 138 -5.84 -14.93 17.50
CA ASP A 138 -5.10 -14.50 18.69
C ASP A 138 -6.05 -14.23 19.86
N GLN A 139 -5.84 -14.94 20.96
CA GLN A 139 -6.57 -14.79 22.23
C GLN A 139 -5.70 -14.18 23.34
N SER A 140 -4.48 -13.77 23.02
CA SER A 140 -3.58 -13.13 23.97
C SER A 140 -4.12 -11.75 24.39
N PRO A 141 -3.83 -11.30 25.63
CA PRO A 141 -4.20 -9.96 26.07
C PRO A 141 -3.66 -8.90 25.12
N ASN A 142 -4.50 -7.96 24.70
CA ASN A 142 -4.13 -6.85 23.80
C ASN A 142 -3.44 -7.28 22.48
N HIS A 143 -3.64 -8.53 22.03
CA HIS A 143 -3.00 -9.10 20.83
C HIS A 143 -1.46 -9.10 20.89
N GLU A 144 -0.87 -9.30 22.07
CA GLU A 144 0.59 -9.37 22.25
C GLU A 144 1.27 -10.37 21.31
N ASP A 145 0.66 -11.53 21.07
CA ASP A 145 1.22 -12.55 20.19
C ASP A 145 1.19 -12.12 18.72
N THR A 146 0.14 -11.39 18.29
CA THR A 146 0.09 -10.75 16.97
C THR A 146 1.22 -9.75 16.79
N TRP A 147 1.55 -8.95 17.81
CA TRP A 147 2.63 -7.96 17.72
C TRP A 147 4.00 -8.63 17.65
N ARG A 148 4.25 -9.68 18.43
CA ARG A 148 5.47 -10.51 18.31
C ARG A 148 5.57 -11.18 16.94
N PHE A 149 4.44 -11.63 16.39
CA PHE A 149 4.40 -12.19 15.03
C PHE A 149 4.78 -11.15 13.97
N LEU A 150 4.19 -9.94 14.05
CA LEU A 150 4.51 -8.83 13.16
C LEU A 150 6.01 -8.47 13.20
N ASP A 151 6.58 -8.38 14.40
CA ASP A 151 7.99 -8.05 14.59
C ASP A 151 8.90 -9.02 13.82
N ARG A 152 8.67 -10.33 14.00
CA ARG A 152 9.42 -11.39 13.32
C ARG A 152 9.24 -11.36 11.81
N ARG A 153 8.02 -11.09 11.32
CA ARG A 153 7.73 -11.06 9.88
C ARG A 153 8.40 -9.88 9.17
N ILE A 154 8.46 -8.72 9.82
CA ILE A 154 9.17 -7.57 9.27
C ILE A 154 10.69 -7.81 9.26
N GLU A 155 11.25 -8.42 10.30
CA GLU A 155 12.68 -8.78 10.33
C GLU A 155 13.04 -9.76 9.21
N GLU A 156 12.20 -10.77 8.97
CA GLU A 156 12.36 -11.70 7.84
C GLU A 156 12.21 -11.01 6.47
N ALA A 157 11.28 -10.05 6.35
CA ALA A 157 11.09 -9.27 5.13
C ALA A 157 12.32 -8.42 4.78
N ILE A 158 12.99 -7.85 5.78
CA ILE A 158 14.23 -7.08 5.59
C ILE A 158 15.36 -8.00 5.16
N ALA A 159 15.51 -9.14 5.85
CA ALA A 159 16.51 -10.14 5.48
C ALA A 159 16.33 -10.64 4.03
N LEU A 160 15.08 -10.71 3.54
CA LEU A 160 14.75 -11.04 2.15
C LEU A 160 15.05 -9.90 1.17
N GLY A 161 14.97 -8.64 1.60
CA GLY A 161 15.28 -7.45 0.81
C GLY A 161 16.78 -7.19 0.65
N ASP A 162 17.61 -7.65 1.59
CA ASP A 162 19.07 -7.59 1.54
C ASP A 162 19.71 -8.66 0.64
N ILE A 163 18.87 -9.48 -0.02
CA ILE A 163 19.35 -10.55 -0.90
C ILE A 163 19.84 -9.93 -2.20
N PRO A 164 21.12 -10.14 -2.57
CA PRO A 164 21.70 -9.56 -3.77
C PRO A 164 20.89 -9.95 -5.02
N ASN A 165 20.82 -9.03 -5.98
CA ASN A 165 20.04 -9.07 -7.25
C ASN A 165 20.31 -10.28 -8.18
N ASN A 166 20.96 -11.35 -7.73
CA ASN A 166 21.06 -12.61 -8.47
C ASN A 166 19.69 -13.29 -8.50
N ALA A 167 18.92 -12.94 -9.54
CA ALA A 167 17.59 -13.47 -9.84
C ALA A 167 17.52 -15.02 -9.91
N GLN A 168 18.67 -15.69 -10.03
CA GLN A 168 18.75 -17.16 -10.07
C GLN A 168 18.55 -17.81 -8.68
N ASP A 169 18.90 -17.12 -7.58
CA ASP A 169 18.78 -17.67 -6.22
C ASP A 169 17.41 -17.37 -5.57
N VAL A 170 16.75 -16.29 -6.00
CA VAL A 170 15.45 -15.84 -5.46
C VAL A 170 14.29 -16.75 -5.89
N ALA A 171 14.37 -17.33 -7.09
CA ALA A 171 13.35 -18.26 -7.60
C ALA A 171 13.28 -19.57 -6.78
N GLY A 172 14.40 -20.03 -6.23
CA GLY A 172 14.44 -21.21 -5.36
C GLY A 172 13.84 -20.96 -3.97
N MET A 173 13.89 -19.73 -3.47
CA MET A 173 13.53 -19.40 -2.09
C MET A 173 12.09 -18.88 -1.93
N LEU A 174 11.48 -18.33 -2.98
CA LEU A 174 10.03 -18.10 -3.04
C LEU A 174 9.26 -19.43 -2.89
N SER A 175 9.85 -20.56 -3.28
CA SER A 175 9.28 -21.88 -3.05
C SER A 175 9.32 -22.32 -1.58
N ILE A 176 10.22 -21.77 -0.76
CA ILE A 176 10.41 -22.14 0.65
C ILE A 176 9.55 -21.24 1.57
N GLY A 177 9.47 -19.94 1.28
CA GLY A 177 8.67 -18.99 2.06
C GLY A 177 7.16 -19.18 1.90
N ILE A 178 6.68 -19.41 0.68
CA ILE A 178 5.24 -19.58 0.37
C ILE A 178 4.72 -20.94 0.87
N GLN A 179 5.55 -21.98 0.93
CA GLN A 179 5.15 -23.28 1.51
C GLN A 179 4.98 -23.20 3.04
N SER A 180 5.73 -22.35 3.74
CA SER A 180 5.52 -22.11 5.18
C SER A 180 4.24 -21.33 5.48
N LEU A 181 3.86 -20.41 4.57
CA LEU A 181 2.61 -19.66 4.64
C LEU A 181 1.39 -20.53 4.29
N LEU A 182 1.52 -21.55 3.44
CA LEU A 182 0.43 -22.51 3.16
C LEU A 182 0.30 -23.65 4.20
N SER A 183 1.37 -24.02 4.90
CA SER A 183 1.36 -25.17 5.83
C SER A 183 0.72 -24.87 7.19
N THR A 184 0.57 -23.59 7.57
CA THR A 184 -0.22 -23.21 8.76
C THR A 184 -1.73 -23.23 8.50
N ALA A 185 -2.17 -23.07 7.24
CA ALA A 185 -3.58 -23.23 6.86
C ALA A 185 -4.03 -24.71 6.83
N ALA A 186 -3.12 -25.64 6.54
CA ALA A 186 -3.43 -27.08 6.48
C ALA A 186 -3.71 -27.72 7.85
N ALA A 187 -3.19 -27.16 8.94
CA ALA A 187 -3.42 -27.68 10.29
C ALA A 187 -4.81 -27.36 10.86
N LEU A 188 -5.53 -26.40 10.26
CA LEU A 188 -6.88 -25.98 10.67
C LEU A 188 -8.00 -26.59 9.80
N ALA A 189 -7.67 -27.44 8.84
CA ALA A 189 -8.59 -27.99 7.86
C ALA A 189 -8.71 -29.53 7.93
N GLY A 190 -9.20 -30.04 9.06
CA GLY A 190 -9.81 -31.37 9.13
C GLY A 190 -11.03 -31.35 10.06
N PRO A 191 -12.12 -32.11 9.80
CA PRO A 191 -12.48 -32.89 8.63
C PRO A 191 -13.67 -32.22 7.88
N LEU A 192 -13.38 -31.33 6.93
CA LEU A 192 -14.32 -30.95 5.87
C LEU A 192 -13.74 -31.18 4.47
N THR A 193 -12.51 -31.69 4.39
CA THR A 193 -11.72 -31.79 3.15
C THR A 193 -11.87 -33.13 2.43
N THR A 194 -12.47 -34.16 3.06
CA THR A 194 -12.50 -35.50 2.46
C THR A 194 -13.53 -35.67 1.34
N GLN A 195 -14.49 -34.75 1.18
CA GLN A 195 -15.49 -34.85 0.09
C GLN A 195 -15.22 -33.96 -1.13
N VAL A 196 -14.50 -32.84 -0.98
CA VAL A 196 -14.27 -31.92 -2.12
C VAL A 196 -13.05 -32.32 -2.97
N VAL A 197 -12.09 -33.06 -2.40
CA VAL A 197 -10.84 -33.42 -3.08
C VAL A 197 -11.02 -34.51 -4.15
N GLN A 198 -12.06 -35.35 -4.07
CA GLN A 198 -12.25 -36.43 -5.05
C GLN A 198 -12.96 -36.03 -6.35
N GLN A 199 -13.52 -34.82 -6.47
CA GLN A 199 -14.23 -34.39 -7.68
C GLN A 199 -13.43 -33.48 -8.64
N VAL A 200 -12.24 -33.00 -8.25
CA VAL A 200 -11.48 -32.01 -9.06
C VAL A 200 -10.22 -32.61 -9.70
N GLY A 201 -10.02 -33.93 -9.62
CA GLY A 201 -9.00 -34.62 -10.40
C GLY A 201 -9.60 -35.07 -11.74
N GLN A 202 -9.38 -34.31 -12.82
CA GLN A 202 -9.06 -34.84 -14.17
C GLN A 202 -9.08 -33.81 -15.32
N HIS A 203 -9.49 -32.53 -15.17
CA HIS A 203 -9.48 -31.58 -16.30
C HIS A 203 -9.30 -30.10 -15.90
N VAL A 204 -8.08 -29.70 -15.54
CA VAL A 204 -7.74 -28.26 -15.41
C VAL A 204 -6.43 -27.98 -16.16
N PRO A 205 -6.45 -27.16 -17.23
CA PRO A 205 -5.22 -26.73 -17.89
C PRO A 205 -4.43 -25.76 -17.02
N ASN A 206 -3.11 -25.77 -17.23
CA ASN A 206 -2.09 -25.05 -16.47
C ASN A 206 -2.47 -23.56 -16.25
N PRO A 207 -2.62 -23.06 -14.99
CA PRO A 207 -3.10 -21.71 -14.71
C PRO A 207 -2.12 -20.58 -15.06
N LEU A 208 -0.90 -20.91 -15.51
CA LEU A 208 0.08 -19.93 -15.98
C LEU A 208 -0.16 -19.43 -17.41
N THR A 209 -1.14 -19.97 -18.13
CA THR A 209 -1.53 -19.49 -19.48
C THR A 209 -2.81 -18.67 -19.49
N ALA A 210 -3.50 -18.53 -18.35
CA ALA A 210 -4.79 -17.83 -18.24
C ALA A 210 -4.66 -16.33 -17.90
N PHE A 211 -3.44 -15.81 -17.73
CA PHE A 211 -3.22 -14.39 -17.60
C PHE A 211 -3.04 -13.79 -19.01
N PRO A 212 -4.00 -13.01 -19.54
CA PRO A 212 -3.71 -12.17 -20.68
C PRO A 212 -2.64 -11.15 -20.23
N SER A 213 -1.58 -11.03 -21.02
CA SER A 213 -0.61 -9.93 -20.93
C SER A 213 -1.28 -8.62 -21.34
N THR A 214 -2.25 -8.16 -20.57
CA THR A 214 -2.83 -6.82 -20.69
C THR A 214 -2.22 -5.97 -19.60
N ALA A 215 -1.32 -5.09 -20.02
CA ALA A 215 -0.86 -3.97 -19.22
C ALA A 215 -2.05 -3.29 -18.54
N PHE A 216 -2.00 -3.17 -17.22
CA PHE A 216 -2.91 -2.32 -16.48
C PHE A 216 -2.78 -0.89 -17.04
N PRO A 217 -3.88 -0.20 -17.41
CA PRO A 217 -3.81 1.19 -17.80
C PRO A 217 -3.77 2.03 -16.51
N PHE A 218 -2.62 2.04 -15.83
CA PHE A 218 -2.29 3.18 -14.99
C PHE A 218 -1.66 4.22 -15.91
N GLN A 219 -2.47 5.19 -16.33
CA GLN A 219 -1.95 6.34 -17.05
C GLN A 219 -0.90 7.04 -16.18
N THR A 220 0.33 7.09 -16.68
CA THR A 220 1.33 8.02 -16.19
C THR A 220 0.86 9.44 -16.51
N PRO A 221 0.87 10.40 -15.57
CA PRO A 221 0.70 11.79 -15.95
C PRO A 221 1.97 12.21 -16.70
N SER A 222 1.91 12.21 -18.03
CA SER A 222 2.96 12.77 -18.90
C SER A 222 2.37 13.88 -19.75
N SER A 223 2.42 15.10 -19.23
CA SER A 223 2.57 16.32 -20.03
C SER A 223 3.06 17.49 -19.18
N LEU A 224 4.32 17.44 -18.75
CA LEU A 224 5.11 18.68 -18.62
C LEU A 224 5.95 18.81 -19.88
N THR A 225 5.38 19.47 -20.88
CA THR A 225 6.16 20.03 -21.98
C THR A 225 7.11 21.10 -21.40
N PRO A 226 8.41 21.09 -21.74
CA PRO A 226 9.26 22.23 -21.43
C PRO A 226 8.83 23.36 -22.36
N VAL A 227 8.21 24.39 -21.79
CA VAL A 227 7.97 25.66 -22.47
C VAL A 227 9.34 26.33 -22.65
N ALA A 228 9.78 26.43 -23.90
CA ALA A 228 10.87 27.30 -24.30
C ALA A 228 10.52 28.76 -23.95
N PRO A 229 11.48 29.61 -23.54
CA PRO A 229 11.19 30.96 -23.11
C PRO A 229 10.70 31.79 -24.29
N THR A 230 9.41 32.12 -24.30
CA THR A 230 8.86 33.16 -25.16
C THR A 230 9.30 34.51 -24.61
N ALA A 231 10.22 35.16 -25.34
CA ALA A 231 10.55 36.55 -25.16
C ALA A 231 9.28 37.41 -25.33
N ALA A 232 8.98 38.22 -24.31
CA ALA A 232 7.99 39.28 -24.42
C ALA A 232 8.51 40.39 -25.36
N PRO A 233 7.62 41.09 -26.09
CA PRO A 233 8.02 42.24 -26.88
C PRO A 233 8.34 43.40 -25.93
N VAL A 234 9.59 43.87 -25.96
CA VAL A 234 10.00 45.11 -25.29
C VAL A 234 9.79 46.24 -26.27
N ASP A 235 8.97 47.21 -25.88
CA ASP A 235 8.77 48.47 -26.58
C ASP A 235 10.11 49.15 -26.89
N THR A 236 10.26 49.55 -28.15
CA THR A 236 11.32 50.46 -28.58
C THR A 236 10.89 51.89 -28.30
N PRO A 237 11.76 52.74 -27.75
CA PRO A 237 11.83 54.11 -28.21
C PRO A 237 13.15 54.38 -28.92
N ALA A 238 13.05 55.38 -29.81
CA ALA A 238 13.95 55.78 -30.86
C ALA A 238 15.44 55.96 -30.51
N SER A 239 16.26 55.74 -31.54
CA SER A 239 17.65 56.13 -31.73
C SER A 239 18.07 57.45 -31.08
N THR A 240 19.26 57.48 -30.49
CA THR A 240 20.28 58.43 -30.95
C THR A 240 21.69 57.89 -30.71
N SER A 241 22.46 57.95 -31.78
CA SER A 241 23.86 57.64 -31.97
C SER A 241 24.80 58.42 -31.05
N GLU A 242 25.88 57.78 -30.58
CA GLU A 242 27.27 58.26 -30.70
C GLU A 242 28.28 57.34 -29.95
N THR A 243 29.38 57.01 -30.63
CA THR A 243 30.66 56.48 -30.09
C THR A 243 31.75 57.52 -30.40
N PRO A 244 33.02 57.39 -29.94
CA PRO A 244 33.60 56.82 -28.72
C PRO A 244 34.57 57.82 -28.03
N THR A 245 35.10 57.54 -26.83
CA THR A 245 36.44 58.04 -26.39
C THR A 245 36.99 57.19 -25.22
N SER A 246 38.31 57.03 -25.25
CA SER A 246 39.27 56.11 -24.63
C SER A 246 39.62 56.28 -23.13
N ALA A 247 39.81 55.12 -22.45
CA ALA A 247 40.88 54.71 -21.49
C ALA A 247 41.17 55.56 -20.20
N PRO A 248 41.96 55.08 -19.20
CA PRO A 248 42.58 53.76 -18.97
C PRO A 248 42.40 53.13 -17.56
N LEU A 249 42.97 51.92 -17.43
CA LEU A 249 43.25 51.09 -16.24
C LEU A 249 43.70 51.86 -14.98
N ASP A 250 43.21 51.43 -13.82
CA ASP A 250 43.90 51.61 -12.54
C ASP A 250 44.05 50.24 -11.82
N THR A 251 45.26 50.01 -11.34
CA THR A 251 45.78 48.76 -10.77
C THR A 251 46.31 49.06 -9.38
N THR A 252 45.64 48.64 -8.31
CA THR A 252 46.31 48.40 -7.00
C THR A 252 45.46 47.52 -6.06
N PRO A 253 46.03 46.44 -5.44
CA PRO A 253 45.39 45.66 -4.36
C PRO A 253 46.05 45.91 -2.98
N PRO A 254 45.34 45.67 -1.86
CA PRO A 254 45.93 44.93 -0.72
C PRO A 254 44.86 44.10 0.07
N LYS A 255 45.08 43.16 1.00
CA LYS A 255 46.17 42.34 1.59
C LYS A 255 45.44 41.32 2.54
N PRO A 256 45.96 40.09 2.81
CA PRO A 256 45.23 39.00 3.51
C PRO A 256 45.14 39.12 5.05
N PRO A 257 44.31 38.28 5.72
CA PRO A 257 44.02 38.39 7.16
C PRO A 257 45.09 37.77 8.07
N GLN A 258 45.23 38.34 9.28
CA GLN A 258 45.82 37.73 10.48
C GLN A 258 44.66 37.45 11.45
N LEU A 259 44.62 36.44 12.33
CA LEU A 259 45.59 35.56 12.97
C LEU A 259 45.05 34.12 12.99
#